data_AF-A0A359F2Y6-F1
#
_entry.id   AF-A0A359F2Y6-F1
#
_cell.length_a   1.000
_cell.length_b   1.000
_cell.length_c   1.000
_cell.angle_alpha   90.00
_cell.angle_beta   90.00
_cell.angle_gamma   90.00
#
_symmetry.space_group_name_H-M   'P 1'
#
loop_
_entity.id
_entity.type
_entity.pdbx_description
1 polymer ?
#
loop_
_entity_poly.entity_id
_entity_poly.type
_entity_poly.pdbx_seq_one_letter_code
_entity_poly.pdbx_strand_id
1 'polypeptide(L)'
;ADQAPVAEVPPQAALQSGTLAVKSLEQVRAEVLAALTYPWQNLPGGWRIEFVGPRKGYRGSTFPDEHLIRIYVRPELSFQDLLHVTAHELGHAIDVSLLTPQDRSDWSVVRGRQPNSAWWAGSGETDFSSGAGDFAECFAWSQTTSGGWYSKLGDPPSSQEIELLHQMIG
;
A
#
# COMPACT_ATOMS: atom_id res chain seq x y z
N ALA A 1 36.05 23.45 52.78
CA ALA A 1 35.09 23.66 51.68
C ALA A 1 35.91 23.79 50.42
N ASP A 2 36.00 22.70 49.66
CA ASP A 2 36.87 22.55 48.50
C ASP A 2 36.00 21.90 47.42
N GLN A 3 35.69 22.65 46.34
CA GLN A 3 34.87 22.16 45.22
C GLN A 3 35.79 21.95 44.02
N ALA A 4 35.87 20.69 43.58
CA ALA A 4 36.48 20.30 42.32
C ALA A 4 35.64 20.77 41.10
N PRO A 5 36.24 21.01 39.93
CA PRO A 5 35.51 21.43 38.74
C PRO A 5 34.73 20.26 38.12
N VAL A 6 33.46 20.50 37.80
CA VAL A 6 32.59 19.55 37.10
C VAL A 6 32.98 19.54 35.62
N ALA A 7 33.36 18.37 35.10
CA ALA A 7 33.63 18.16 33.69
C ALA A 7 32.34 18.28 32.86
N GLU A 8 32.36 19.13 31.85
CA GLU A 8 31.30 19.30 30.86
C GLU A 8 31.28 18.08 29.93
N VAL A 9 30.19 17.31 29.96
CA VAL A 9 29.96 16.19 29.04
C VAL A 9 29.56 16.78 27.68
N PRO A 10 30.25 16.44 26.56
CA PRO A 10 29.84 16.93 25.25
C PRO A 10 28.48 16.35 24.87
N PRO A 11 27.58 17.12 24.24
CA PRO A 11 26.29 16.59 23.82
C PRO A 11 26.50 15.46 22.81
N GLN A 12 25.92 14.33 23.20
CA GLN A 12 25.81 13.08 22.49
C GLN A 12 25.30 13.31 21.05
N ALA A 13 25.92 12.60 20.12
CA ALA A 13 25.62 12.54 18.70
C ALA A 13 24.15 12.81 18.37
N ALA A 14 23.91 13.88 17.60
CA ALA A 14 22.64 14.11 16.94
C ALA A 14 22.31 12.87 16.09
N LEU A 15 21.32 12.12 16.56
CA LEU A 15 20.72 10.99 15.87
C LEU A 15 20.33 11.44 14.46
N GLN A 16 20.84 10.72 13.47
CA GLN A 16 20.56 10.88 12.06
C GLN A 16 19.06 10.78 11.80
N SER A 17 18.37 11.92 11.81
CA SER A 17 17.00 12.09 11.35
C SER A 17 17.04 12.57 9.89
N GLY A 18 17.59 11.76 8.99
CA GLY A 18 17.51 11.96 7.54
C GLY A 18 16.73 10.79 6.97
N THR A 19 15.72 10.95 6.11
CA THR A 19 15.93 11.39 4.72
C THR A 19 14.63 11.88 4.04
N LEU A 20 13.50 11.99 4.76
CA LEU A 20 12.22 12.42 4.16
C LEU A 20 11.87 13.90 4.35
N ALA A 21 12.57 14.61 5.23
CA ALA A 21 12.25 16.00 5.57
C ALA A 21 12.60 17.05 4.50
N VAL A 22 13.14 16.66 3.33
CA VAL A 22 13.64 17.60 2.29
C VAL A 22 12.99 17.39 0.91
N LYS A 23 12.23 16.30 0.69
CA LYS A 23 11.64 16.03 -0.63
C LYS A 23 10.30 16.71 -0.80
N SER A 24 10.06 17.30 -1.97
CA SER A 24 8.73 17.77 -2.35
C SER A 24 7.78 16.59 -2.58
N LEU A 25 6.46 16.81 -2.47
CA LEU A 25 5.46 15.79 -2.80
C LEU A 25 5.61 15.26 -4.22
N GLU A 26 6.02 16.11 -5.16
CA GLU A 26 6.27 15.72 -6.54
C GLU A 26 7.46 14.75 -6.67
N GLN A 27 8.55 15.00 -5.93
CA GLN A 27 9.69 14.08 -5.90
C GLN A 27 9.32 12.73 -5.28
N VAL A 28 8.60 12.75 -4.16
CA VAL A 28 8.08 11.53 -3.53
C VAL A 28 7.18 10.75 -4.49
N ARG A 29 6.25 11.43 -5.16
CA ARG A 29 5.38 10.83 -6.17
C ARG A 29 6.19 10.19 -7.29
N ALA A 30 7.15 10.91 -7.87
CA ALA A 30 7.95 10.42 -8.99
C ALA A 30 8.73 9.15 -8.60
N GLU A 31 9.35 9.15 -7.41
CA GLU A 31 10.12 7.99 -6.92
C GLU A 31 9.23 6.77 -6.66
N VAL A 32 8.08 6.95 -6.03
CA VAL A 32 7.16 5.83 -5.74
C VAL A 32 6.58 5.27 -7.02
N LEU A 33 6.12 6.12 -7.95
CA LEU A 33 5.55 5.66 -9.22
C LEU A 33 6.58 4.98 -10.13
N ALA A 34 7.85 5.40 -10.07
CA ALA A 34 8.93 4.75 -10.81
C ALA A 34 9.32 3.38 -10.23
N ALA A 35 8.98 3.11 -8.97
CA ALA A 35 9.27 1.83 -8.31
C ALA A 35 8.18 0.77 -8.51
N LEU A 36 6.98 1.15 -8.97
CA LEU A 36 5.94 0.21 -9.36
C LEU A 36 6.37 -0.52 -10.63
N THR A 37 6.21 -1.85 -10.65
CA THR A 37 6.52 -2.67 -11.83
C THR A 37 5.30 -2.88 -12.72
N TYR A 38 4.10 -2.81 -12.15
CA TYR A 38 2.85 -2.89 -12.90
C TYR A 38 2.61 -1.64 -13.78
N PRO A 39 2.29 -1.79 -15.08
CA PRO A 39 2.09 -0.68 -16.01
C PRO A 39 0.71 -0.02 -15.83
N TRP A 40 0.47 0.56 -14.66
CA TRP A 40 -0.83 1.08 -14.23
C TRP A 40 -1.43 2.15 -15.14
N GLN A 41 -0.63 2.84 -15.94
CA GLN A 41 -1.10 3.84 -16.91
C GLN A 41 -1.97 3.21 -18.00
N ASN A 42 -1.89 1.88 -18.19
CA ASN A 42 -2.70 1.15 -19.16
C ASN A 42 -4.07 0.71 -18.58
N LEU A 43 -4.36 0.99 -17.31
CA LEU A 43 -5.64 0.64 -16.73
C LEU A 43 -6.79 1.37 -17.47
N PRO A 44 -7.89 0.66 -17.78
CA PRO A 44 -9.07 1.27 -18.38
C PRO A 44 -9.58 2.46 -17.56
N GLY A 45 -10.11 3.48 -18.25
CA GLY A 45 -10.67 4.67 -17.60
C GLY A 45 -9.66 5.78 -17.31
N GLY A 46 -8.36 5.57 -17.56
CA GLY A 46 -7.35 6.62 -17.46
C GLY A 46 -7.07 7.04 -16.02
N TRP A 47 -6.76 6.05 -15.17
CA TRP A 47 -6.52 6.25 -13.75
C TRP A 47 -5.45 7.30 -13.46
N ARG A 48 -5.65 8.05 -12.38
CA ARG A 48 -4.69 9.04 -11.88
C ARG A 48 -4.26 8.68 -10.47
N ILE A 49 -2.98 8.93 -10.17
CA ILE A 49 -2.41 8.77 -8.83
C ILE A 49 -1.89 10.12 -8.34
N GLU A 50 -2.54 10.64 -7.30
CA GLU A 50 -2.24 11.92 -6.67
C GLU A 50 -1.60 11.71 -5.30
N PHE A 51 -0.53 12.45 -5.01
CA PHE A 51 0.10 12.50 -3.70
C PHE A 51 -0.25 13.84 -3.07
N VAL A 52 -0.94 13.80 -1.95
CA VAL A 52 -1.46 14.98 -1.25
C VAL A 52 -0.99 15.00 0.20
N GLY A 53 -1.24 16.11 0.89
CA GLY A 53 -0.95 16.25 2.32
C GLY A 53 -1.73 15.25 3.20
N PRO A 54 -1.41 15.16 4.49
CA PRO A 54 -1.95 14.14 5.38
C PRO A 54 -3.46 14.27 5.58
N ARG A 55 -4.13 13.13 5.73
CA ARG A 55 -5.53 13.02 6.17
C ARG A 55 -5.61 12.11 7.39
N LYS A 56 -6.19 12.60 8.48
CA LYS A 56 -6.32 11.81 9.73
C LYS A 56 -7.11 10.53 9.45
N GLY A 57 -6.55 9.39 9.83
CA GLY A 57 -7.18 8.07 9.71
C GLY A 57 -6.97 7.37 8.35
N TYR A 58 -6.33 8.02 7.37
CA TYR A 58 -6.15 7.45 6.03
C TYR A 58 -4.68 7.49 5.60
N ARG A 59 -4.24 6.46 4.86
CA ARG A 59 -2.92 6.43 4.20
C ARG A 59 -3.06 6.51 2.68
N GLY A 60 -4.06 5.83 2.15
CA GLY A 60 -4.50 5.93 0.77
C GLY A 60 -6.03 5.92 0.69
N SER A 61 -6.55 6.21 -0.49
CA SER A 61 -7.95 5.97 -0.85
C SER A 61 -8.09 5.84 -2.36
N THR A 62 -8.87 4.86 -2.77
CA THR A 62 -9.27 4.61 -4.16
C THR A 62 -10.68 5.14 -4.38
N PHE A 63 -10.88 5.92 -5.45
CA PHE A 63 -12.15 6.52 -5.86
C PHE A 63 -12.50 6.00 -7.26
N PRO A 64 -13.21 4.84 -7.37
CA PRO A 64 -13.51 4.20 -8.65
C PRO A 64 -14.26 5.10 -9.63
N ASP A 65 -15.29 5.81 -9.18
CA ASP A 65 -16.10 6.69 -10.04
C ASP A 65 -15.30 7.85 -10.66
N GLU A 66 -14.20 8.25 -10.00
CA GLU A 66 -13.30 9.32 -10.45
C GLU A 66 -12.05 8.80 -11.18
N HIS A 67 -11.87 7.47 -11.25
CA HIS A 67 -10.63 6.81 -11.66
C HIS A 67 -9.40 7.45 -10.97
N LEU A 68 -9.48 7.62 -9.66
CA LEU A 68 -8.49 8.35 -8.88
C LEU A 68 -8.03 7.56 -7.68
N ILE A 69 -6.72 7.51 -7.48
CA ILE A 69 -6.06 7.07 -6.26
C ILE A 69 -5.44 8.31 -5.59
N ARG A 70 -5.70 8.51 -4.29
CA ARG A 70 -5.03 9.53 -3.48
C ARG A 70 -4.17 8.87 -2.41
N ILE A 71 -2.91 9.29 -2.34
CA ILE A 71 -1.94 8.88 -1.32
C ILE A 71 -1.73 10.06 -0.38
N TYR A 72 -1.97 9.84 0.92
CA TYR A 72 -1.89 10.86 1.97
C TYR A 72 -0.50 10.80 2.62
N VAL A 73 0.42 11.63 2.11
CA VAL A 73 1.82 11.66 2.54
C VAL A 73 1.93 12.37 3.88
N ARG A 74 2.74 11.79 4.78
CA ARG A 74 3.06 12.36 6.09
C ARG A 74 4.51 12.06 6.48
N PRO A 75 5.13 12.91 7.32
CA PRO A 75 6.57 12.85 7.57
C PRO A 75 7.08 11.51 8.13
N GLU A 76 6.23 10.77 8.85
CA GLU A 76 6.58 9.50 9.49
C GLU A 76 6.48 8.27 8.58
N LEU A 77 5.87 8.38 7.39
CA LEU A 77 5.79 7.25 6.46
C LEU A 77 7.11 7.09 5.72
N SER A 78 7.71 5.90 5.81
CA SER A 78 8.89 5.58 5.01
C SER A 78 8.56 5.49 3.51
N PHE A 79 9.58 5.51 2.66
CA PHE A 79 9.40 5.22 1.23
C PHE A 79 8.73 3.85 1.00
N GLN A 80 9.08 2.83 1.79
CA GLN A 80 8.51 1.49 1.67
C GLN A 80 7.03 1.47 2.09
N ASP A 81 6.65 2.24 3.12
CA ASP A 81 5.24 2.39 3.47
C ASP A 81 4.46 3.06 2.33
N LEU A 82 5.02 4.11 1.72
CA LEU A 82 4.37 4.81 0.61
C LEU A 82 4.23 3.92 -0.63
N LEU A 83 5.26 3.13 -0.96
CA LEU A 83 5.22 2.19 -2.07
C LEU A 83 4.15 1.12 -1.82
N HIS A 84 4.13 0.50 -0.65
CA HIS A 84 3.12 -0.49 -0.30
C HIS A 84 1.70 0.09 -0.29
N VAL A 85 1.47 1.25 0.34
CA VAL A 85 0.15 1.89 0.32
C VAL A 85 -0.27 2.24 -1.11
N THR A 86 0.64 2.74 -1.94
CA THR A 86 0.33 3.05 -3.34
C THR A 86 -0.03 1.80 -4.12
N ALA A 87 0.72 0.71 -3.93
CA ALA A 87 0.43 -0.56 -4.57
C ALA A 87 -0.89 -1.16 -4.06
N HIS A 88 -1.19 -1.09 -2.77
CA HIS A 88 -2.46 -1.52 -2.19
C HIS A 88 -3.65 -0.81 -2.84
N GLU A 89 -3.63 0.53 -2.89
CA GLU A 89 -4.71 1.28 -3.54
C GLU A 89 -4.81 0.99 -5.04
N LEU A 90 -3.67 0.76 -5.71
CA LEU A 90 -3.66 0.31 -7.10
C LEU A 90 -4.29 -1.08 -7.26
N GLY A 91 -4.14 -1.98 -6.28
CA GLY A 91 -4.84 -3.26 -6.25
C GLY A 91 -6.36 -3.12 -6.23
N HIS A 92 -6.90 -2.17 -5.46
CA HIS A 92 -8.33 -1.84 -5.50
C HIS A 92 -8.77 -1.31 -6.87
N ALA A 93 -7.98 -0.42 -7.46
CA ALA A 93 -8.26 0.10 -8.81
C ALA A 93 -8.25 -1.01 -9.87
N ILE A 94 -7.33 -1.97 -9.77
CA ILE A 94 -7.26 -3.15 -10.63
C ILE A 94 -8.49 -4.04 -10.44
N ASP A 95 -8.89 -4.32 -9.20
CA ASP A 95 -10.07 -5.14 -8.89
C ASP A 95 -11.34 -4.58 -9.55
N VAL A 96 -11.60 -3.28 -9.40
CA VAL A 96 -12.82 -2.68 -10.00
C VAL A 96 -12.73 -2.52 -11.52
N SER A 97 -11.51 -2.47 -12.08
CA SER A 97 -11.32 -2.23 -13.52
C SER A 97 -11.25 -3.51 -14.35
N LEU A 98 -10.67 -4.58 -13.80
CA LEU A 98 -10.31 -5.78 -14.56
C LEU A 98 -11.01 -7.04 -14.05
N LEU A 99 -11.19 -7.19 -12.74
CA LEU A 99 -11.66 -8.46 -12.18
C LEU A 99 -13.15 -8.67 -12.43
N THR A 100 -13.46 -9.86 -12.95
CA THR A 100 -14.82 -10.37 -13.08
C THR A 100 -15.27 -11.04 -11.78
N PRO A 101 -16.59 -11.32 -11.63
CA PRO A 101 -17.07 -12.14 -10.52
C PRO A 101 -16.42 -13.53 -10.45
N GLN A 102 -16.02 -14.10 -11.61
CA GLN A 102 -15.35 -15.40 -11.63
C GLN A 102 -13.92 -15.28 -11.08
N ASP A 103 -13.18 -14.24 -11.45
CA ASP A 103 -11.82 -14.02 -10.93
C ASP A 103 -11.83 -13.86 -9.40
N ARG A 104 -12.80 -13.11 -8.87
CA ARG A 104 -13.00 -12.94 -7.42
C ARG A 104 -13.35 -14.25 -6.70
N SER A 105 -14.13 -15.11 -7.35
CA SER A 105 -14.43 -16.46 -6.85
C SER A 105 -13.19 -17.34 -6.85
N ASP A 106 -12.43 -17.37 -7.94
CA ASP A 106 -11.22 -18.18 -8.08
C ASP A 106 -10.14 -17.73 -7.10
N TRP A 107 -9.96 -16.41 -6.94
CA TRP A 107 -9.09 -15.84 -5.91
C TRP A 107 -9.52 -16.28 -4.52
N SER A 108 -10.81 -16.21 -4.21
CA SER A 108 -11.33 -16.64 -2.91
C SER A 108 -10.98 -18.11 -2.63
N VAL A 109 -11.18 -19.01 -3.60
CA VAL A 109 -10.86 -20.43 -3.45
C VAL A 109 -9.36 -20.65 -3.18
N VAL A 110 -8.51 -20.00 -3.96
CA VAL A 110 -7.06 -20.14 -3.82
C VAL A 110 -6.56 -19.59 -2.49
N ARG A 111 -7.18 -18.52 -1.98
CA ARG A 111 -6.95 -17.98 -0.64
C ARG A 111 -7.65 -18.75 0.48
N GLY A 112 -8.16 -19.96 0.20
CA GLY A 112 -8.75 -20.85 1.21
C GLY A 112 -10.15 -20.44 1.68
N ARG A 113 -10.85 -19.58 0.95
CA ARG A 113 -12.20 -19.09 1.24
C ARG A 113 -13.23 -19.80 0.37
N GLN A 114 -14.50 -19.71 0.76
CA GLN A 114 -15.59 -20.22 -0.08
C GLN A 114 -15.75 -19.35 -1.35
N PRO A 115 -16.08 -19.93 -2.51
CA PRO A 115 -16.17 -19.19 -3.79
C PRO A 115 -17.22 -18.08 -3.79
N ASN A 116 -18.25 -18.20 -2.96
CA ASN A 116 -19.33 -17.21 -2.80
C ASN A 116 -19.18 -16.34 -1.54
N SER A 117 -17.97 -16.28 -0.96
CA SER A 117 -17.68 -15.41 0.19
C SER A 117 -17.91 -13.95 -0.18
N ALA A 118 -18.33 -13.13 0.78
CA ALA A 118 -18.43 -11.69 0.56
C ALA A 118 -17.08 -11.13 0.08
N TRP A 119 -17.10 -10.42 -1.05
CA TRP A 119 -15.90 -9.84 -1.63
C TRP A 119 -15.54 -8.51 -0.98
N TRP A 120 -16.52 -7.62 -0.92
CA TRP A 120 -16.39 -6.30 -0.30
C TRP A 120 -16.55 -6.37 1.21
N ALA A 121 -15.88 -5.47 1.93
CA ALA A 121 -16.04 -5.32 3.37
C ALA A 121 -17.49 -4.96 3.71
N GLY A 122 -18.05 -5.65 4.71
CA GLY A 122 -19.34 -5.31 5.30
C GLY A 122 -19.27 -4.04 6.16
N SER A 123 -20.45 -3.56 6.60
CA SER A 123 -20.52 -2.40 7.49
C SER A 123 -19.77 -2.66 8.81
N GLY A 124 -18.79 -1.83 9.12
CA GLY A 124 -17.96 -1.93 10.33
C GLY A 124 -16.78 -2.89 10.20
N GLU A 125 -16.62 -3.57 9.06
CA GLU A 125 -15.45 -4.38 8.77
C GLU A 125 -14.32 -3.52 8.22
N THR A 126 -13.08 -3.94 8.48
CA THR A 126 -11.91 -3.30 7.90
C THR A 126 -11.68 -3.84 6.50
N ASP A 127 -11.12 -3.00 5.62
CA ASP A 127 -10.68 -3.43 4.29
C ASP A 127 -9.84 -4.72 4.33
N PHE A 128 -8.86 -4.78 5.25
CA PHE A 128 -8.01 -5.96 5.48
C PHE A 128 -8.72 -7.25 5.93
N SER A 129 -10.03 -7.21 6.18
CA SER A 129 -10.83 -8.40 6.50
C SER A 129 -11.70 -8.86 5.33
N SER A 130 -11.56 -8.23 4.17
CA SER A 130 -12.38 -8.47 2.97
C SER A 130 -11.59 -9.12 1.85
N GLY A 131 -12.29 -9.72 0.88
CA GLY A 131 -11.65 -10.30 -0.30
C GLY A 131 -10.94 -9.27 -1.16
N ALA A 132 -11.58 -8.11 -1.37
CA ALA A 132 -10.98 -6.98 -2.07
C ALA A 132 -9.69 -6.51 -1.39
N GLY A 133 -9.72 -6.34 -0.07
CA GLY A 133 -8.55 -5.93 0.70
C GLY A 133 -7.42 -6.97 0.70
N ASP A 134 -7.74 -8.27 0.78
CA ASP A 134 -6.72 -9.33 0.66
C ASP A 134 -6.10 -9.36 -0.75
N PHE A 135 -6.91 -9.20 -1.80
CA PHE A 135 -6.41 -9.06 -3.17
C PHE A 135 -5.50 -7.84 -3.32
N ALA A 136 -5.89 -6.68 -2.81
CA ALA A 136 -5.08 -5.47 -2.81
C ALA A 136 -3.76 -5.63 -2.04
N GLU A 137 -3.78 -6.30 -0.88
CA GLU A 137 -2.57 -6.64 -0.12
C GLU A 137 -1.65 -7.60 -0.88
N CYS A 138 -2.21 -8.60 -1.56
CA CYS A 138 -1.43 -9.55 -2.37
C CYS A 138 -0.80 -8.87 -3.59
N PHE A 139 -1.54 -7.97 -4.23
CA PHE A 139 -0.98 -7.14 -5.30
C PHE A 139 0.12 -6.24 -4.75
N ALA A 140 -0.08 -5.59 -3.59
CA ALA A 140 0.97 -4.79 -2.97
C ALA A 140 2.23 -5.61 -2.68
N TRP A 141 2.06 -6.86 -2.21
CA TRP A 141 3.14 -7.80 -1.96
C TRP A 141 3.91 -8.19 -3.24
N SER A 142 3.22 -8.28 -4.39
CA SER A 142 3.88 -8.55 -5.69
C SER A 142 4.74 -7.37 -6.16
N GLN A 143 4.42 -6.14 -5.72
CA GLN A 143 5.20 -4.94 -6.02
C GLN A 143 6.34 -4.71 -5.02
N THR A 144 6.11 -4.98 -3.73
CA THR A 144 7.12 -4.86 -2.67
C THR A 144 6.80 -5.73 -1.46
N THR A 145 7.80 -6.42 -0.92
CA THR A 145 7.67 -7.20 0.33
C THR A 145 8.07 -6.41 1.58
N SER A 146 8.48 -5.14 1.43
CA SER A 146 9.12 -4.36 2.50
C SER A 146 8.18 -3.40 3.25
N GLY A 147 6.94 -3.23 2.79
CA GLY A 147 5.98 -2.28 3.40
C GLY A 147 4.99 -2.88 4.40
N GLY A 148 5.15 -4.16 4.74
CA GLY A 148 4.31 -4.87 5.69
C GLY A 148 3.25 -5.77 5.04
N TRP A 149 2.52 -6.47 5.90
CA TRP A 149 1.40 -7.33 5.56
C TRP A 149 0.27 -7.09 6.57
N TYR A 150 -0.91 -6.75 6.07
CA TYR A 150 -2.04 -6.33 6.89
C TYR A 150 -3.31 -7.17 6.67
N SER A 151 -3.40 -7.94 5.58
CA SER A 151 -4.53 -8.85 5.36
C SER A 151 -4.72 -9.80 6.56
N LYS A 152 -5.98 -9.99 6.93
CA LYS A 152 -6.40 -10.90 8.01
C LYS A 152 -6.98 -12.21 7.47
N LEU A 153 -6.98 -12.39 6.15
CA LEU A 153 -7.57 -13.57 5.50
C LEU A 153 -6.57 -14.70 5.25
N GLY A 154 -5.27 -14.43 5.40
CA GLY A 154 -4.22 -15.44 5.33
C GLY A 154 -2.83 -14.84 5.49
N ASP A 155 -1.83 -15.70 5.35
CA ASP A 155 -0.43 -15.31 5.23
C ASP A 155 -0.17 -14.58 3.88
N PRO A 156 0.97 -13.87 3.74
CA PRO A 156 1.37 -13.30 2.45
C PRO A 156 1.33 -14.32 1.31
N PRO A 157 1.02 -13.89 0.08
CA PRO A 157 0.81 -14.82 -1.03
C PRO A 157 2.09 -15.60 -1.35
N SER A 158 1.94 -16.90 -1.56
CA SER A 158 2.92 -17.79 -2.15
C SER A 158 3.22 -17.39 -3.61
N SER A 159 4.30 -17.95 -4.17
CA SER A 159 4.65 -17.72 -5.57
C SER A 159 3.57 -18.21 -6.54
N GLN A 160 2.82 -19.27 -6.20
CA GLN A 160 1.70 -19.73 -7.04
C GLN A 160 0.53 -18.75 -7.01
N GLU A 161 0.23 -18.16 -5.85
CA GLU A 161 -0.82 -17.13 -5.72
C GLU A 161 -0.45 -15.86 -6.47
N ILE A 162 0.81 -15.44 -6.44
CA ILE A 162 1.30 -14.29 -7.22
C ILE A 162 1.20 -14.56 -8.73
N GLU A 163 1.54 -15.78 -9.18
CA GLU A 163 1.42 -16.16 -10.59
C GLU A 163 -0.04 -16.09 -11.06
N LEU A 164 -0.97 -16.61 -10.28
CA LEU A 164 -2.40 -16.51 -10.59
C LEU A 164 -2.86 -15.05 -10.63
N LEU A 165 -2.42 -14.23 -9.67
CA LEU A 165 -2.72 -12.81 -9.63
C LEU A 165 -2.28 -12.11 -10.91
N HIS A 166 -1.07 -12.38 -11.41
CA HIS A 166 -0.59 -11.81 -12.68
C HIS A 166 -1.42 -12.29 -13.87
N GLN A 167 -1.83 -13.55 -13.91
CA GLN A 167 -2.69 -14.07 -14.97
C GLN A 167 -4.06 -13.38 -15.02
N MET A 168 -4.62 -13.03 -13.85
CA MET A 168 -5.91 -12.31 -13.75
C MET A 168 -5.84 -10.87 -14.26
N ILE A 169 -4.67 -10.21 -14.14
CA ILE A 169 -4.54 -8.76 -14.38
C ILE A 169 -3.80 -8.41 -15.69
N GLY A 170 -3.31 -9.43 -16.41
CA GLY A 170 -2.58 -9.31 -17.68
C GLY A 170 -1.18 -8.74 -17.53
#